data_AF-A0A4D7Z3N0-F1
#
_entry.id   AF-A0A4D7Z3N0-F1
#
_cell.length_a   1.000
_cell.length_b   1.000
_cell.length_c   1.000
_cell.angle_alpha   90.00
_cell.angle_beta   90.00
_cell.angle_gamma   90.00
#
_symmetry.space_group_name_H-M   'P 1'
#
loop_
_entity.id
_entity.type
_entity.pdbx_description
1 polymer ?
#
loop_
_entity_poly.entity_id
_entity_poly.type
_entity_poly.pdbx_seq_one_letter_code
_entity_poly.pdbx_strand_id
1 'polypeptide(L)'
;MTVQLLAKRRTQYFLGKNIAFSDEEIDALIREAVRLSPSAFNSQSSRVVILHRDENQKLWNIVKSELSHIVEGEAKMHSFRKIDSFAAGAGAVLFFEDRNVVRILQDQWPLYADHFPDWSEQASGMAQLSVWIALAGVGIGASLQHYNPLVDAKIKRHWDIPETWRLRAQMPFGSNEAPFPAKTIISDGDRFRSFFR
;
A
#
# COMPACT_ATOMS: atom_id res chain seq x y z
N MET A 1 16.87 13.67 7.90
CA MET A 1 17.49 13.01 6.72
C MET A 1 16.67 11.78 6.31
N THR A 2 16.62 11.39 5.03
CA THR A 2 15.79 10.28 4.50
C THR A 2 15.99 8.94 5.24
N VAL A 3 17.23 8.60 5.60
CA VAL A 3 17.56 7.37 6.35
C VAL A 3 16.82 7.31 7.69
N GLN A 4 16.66 8.45 8.38
CA GLN A 4 15.93 8.51 9.65
C GLN A 4 14.43 8.26 9.45
N LEU A 5 13.85 8.73 8.35
CA LEU A 5 12.45 8.45 8.01
C LEU A 5 12.23 6.97 7.69
N LEU A 6 13.16 6.35 6.96
CA LEU A 6 13.14 4.91 6.68
C LEU A 6 13.26 4.07 7.97
N ALA A 7 14.02 4.54 8.96
CA ALA A 7 14.12 3.90 10.28
C ALA A 7 12.86 4.11 11.13
N LYS A 8 12.28 5.32 11.12
CA LYS A 8 11.05 5.67 11.83
C LYS A 8 9.84 4.89 11.30
N ARG A 9 9.79 4.66 9.98
CA ARG A 9 8.76 3.87 9.32
C ARG A 9 8.82 2.40 9.77
N ARG A 10 7.79 1.97 10.51
CA ARG A 10 7.60 0.60 10.97
C ARG A 10 6.18 0.13 10.64
N THR A 11 5.98 -1.18 10.67
CA THR A 11 4.66 -1.79 10.57
C THR A 11 3.91 -1.61 11.89
N GLN A 12 2.72 -1.02 11.80
CA GLN A 12 1.76 -0.88 12.89
C GLN A 12 0.50 -1.67 12.56
N TYR A 13 0.11 -2.59 13.44
CA TYR A 13 -1.12 -3.37 13.30
C TYR A 13 -2.24 -2.90 14.22
N PHE A 14 -1.91 -2.23 15.32
CA PHE A 14 -2.87 -1.63 16.24
C PHE A 14 -3.00 -0.15 15.87
N LEU A 15 -3.96 0.11 14.98
CA LEU A 15 -4.24 1.45 14.48
C LEU A 15 -5.44 2.04 15.21
N GLY A 16 -5.40 3.35 15.44
CA GLY A 16 -6.53 4.13 15.92
C GLY A 16 -6.91 5.27 14.98
N LYS A 17 -7.90 6.06 15.41
CA LYS A 17 -8.42 7.22 14.66
C LYS A 17 -7.88 8.56 15.14
N ASN A 18 -7.05 8.56 16.19
CA ASN A 18 -6.59 9.79 16.85
C ASN A 18 -5.36 10.39 16.14
N ILE A 19 -5.59 10.96 14.97
CA ILE A 19 -4.56 11.65 14.19
C ILE A 19 -4.81 13.16 14.22
N ALA A 20 -3.73 13.95 14.26
CA ALA A 20 -3.79 15.40 14.38
C ALA A 20 -4.06 16.14 13.05
N PHE A 21 -4.21 15.39 11.95
CA PHE A 21 -4.33 15.90 10.59
C PHE A 21 -5.74 15.71 10.06
N SER A 22 -6.24 16.65 9.25
CA SER A 22 -7.52 16.52 8.54
C SER A 22 -7.43 15.49 7.41
N ASP A 23 -8.58 15.03 6.93
CA ASP A 23 -8.65 14.10 5.81
C ASP A 23 -8.02 14.71 4.54
N GLU A 24 -8.20 16.03 4.33
CA GLU A 24 -7.62 16.79 3.22
C GLU A 24 -6.10 16.93 3.32
N GLU A 25 -5.57 17.16 4.52
CA GLU A 25 -4.11 17.23 4.75
C GLU A 25 -3.44 15.88 4.47
N ILE A 26 -4.09 14.79 4.88
CA ILE A 26 -3.64 13.42 4.62
C ILE A 26 -3.71 13.12 3.13
N ASP A 27 -4.80 13.51 2.46
CA ASP A 27 -4.97 13.36 1.01
C ASP A 27 -3.85 14.07 0.26
N ALA A 28 -3.56 15.33 0.61
CA ALA A 28 -2.50 16.12 0.02
C ALA A 28 -1.13 15.47 0.22
N LEU A 29 -0.84 15.00 1.43
CA LEU A 29 0.41 14.30 1.77
C LEU A 29 0.60 13.02 0.94
N ILE A 30 -0.43 12.18 0.85
CA ILE A 30 -0.38 10.92 0.09
C ILE A 30 -0.20 11.22 -1.40
N ARG A 31 -0.98 12.16 -1.96
CA ARG A 31 -0.90 12.55 -3.37
C ARG A 31 0.48 13.08 -3.73
N GLU A 32 1.08 13.91 -2.88
CA GLU A 32 2.43 14.42 -3.10
C GLU A 32 3.48 13.32 -3.05
N ALA A 33 3.39 12.40 -2.08
CA ALA A 33 4.29 11.26 -1.99
C ALA A 33 4.24 10.36 -3.25
N VAL A 34 3.04 10.11 -3.79
CA VAL A 34 2.88 9.35 -5.04
C VAL A 34 3.41 10.15 -6.24
N ARG A 35 3.10 11.44 -6.34
CA ARG A 35 3.57 12.33 -7.43
C ARG A 35 5.09 12.40 -7.53
N LEU A 36 5.77 12.43 -6.40
CA LEU A 36 7.23 12.49 -6.33
C LEU A 36 7.91 11.11 -6.48
N SER A 37 7.14 10.03 -6.53
CA SER A 37 7.70 8.68 -6.71
C SER A 37 8.10 8.46 -8.17
N PRO A 38 9.35 8.02 -8.44
CA PRO A 38 9.78 7.80 -9.81
C PRO A 38 9.13 6.55 -10.41
N SER A 39 9.05 6.52 -11.73
CA SER A 39 8.59 5.39 -12.52
C SER A 39 9.41 5.27 -13.80
N ALA A 40 9.55 4.06 -14.34
CA ALA A 40 10.30 3.85 -15.58
C ALA A 40 9.70 4.70 -16.71
N PHE A 41 10.56 5.41 -17.47
CA PHE A 41 10.15 6.32 -18.54
C PHE A 41 9.19 7.44 -18.08
N ASN A 42 9.15 7.75 -16.77
CA ASN A 42 8.13 8.62 -16.19
C ASN A 42 6.70 8.19 -16.57
N SER A 43 6.47 6.87 -16.64
CA SER A 43 5.19 6.29 -17.06
C SER A 43 4.02 6.70 -16.17
N GLN A 44 4.30 6.92 -14.88
CA GLN A 44 3.33 7.24 -13.85
C GLN A 44 2.16 6.24 -13.88
N SER A 45 2.45 4.94 -14.00
CA SER A 45 1.43 3.88 -14.06
C SER A 45 0.73 3.63 -12.72
N SER A 46 1.32 4.09 -11.61
CA SER A 46 0.71 3.98 -10.28
C SER A 46 -0.58 4.79 -10.17
N ARG A 47 -1.54 4.21 -9.46
CA ARG A 47 -2.84 4.80 -9.15
C ARG A 47 -3.16 4.53 -7.71
N VAL A 48 -3.79 5.49 -7.04
CA VAL A 48 -4.20 5.32 -5.64
C VAL A 48 -5.65 5.71 -5.45
N VAL A 49 -6.35 4.96 -4.62
CA VAL A 49 -7.65 5.35 -4.05
C VAL A 49 -7.45 5.50 -2.55
N ILE A 50 -7.82 6.66 -2.02
CA ILE A 50 -7.67 6.98 -0.59
C ILE A 50 -9.06 6.92 0.03
N LEU A 51 -9.21 6.06 1.04
CA LEU A 51 -10.47 5.80 1.72
C LEU A 51 -10.37 6.32 3.15
N HIS A 52 -11.28 7.22 3.52
CA HIS A 52 -11.33 7.81 4.86
C HIS A 52 -12.57 7.30 5.61
N ARG A 53 -12.47 7.22 6.95
CA ARG A 53 -13.62 7.00 7.85
C ARG A 53 -14.48 5.79 7.45
N ASP A 54 -15.73 6.03 7.05
CA ASP A 54 -16.69 4.97 6.72
C ASP A 54 -16.29 4.19 5.46
N GLU A 55 -15.60 4.84 4.51
CA GLU A 55 -15.08 4.15 3.32
C GLU A 55 -13.99 3.13 3.68
N ASN A 56 -13.15 3.46 4.68
CA ASN A 56 -12.21 2.49 5.25
C ASN A 56 -12.96 1.30 5.87
N GLN A 57 -14.04 1.54 6.62
CA GLN A 57 -14.83 0.45 7.18
C GLN A 57 -15.46 -0.43 6.09
N LYS A 58 -15.95 0.17 5.00
CA LYS A 58 -16.51 -0.56 3.84
C LYS A 58 -15.48 -1.47 3.19
N LEU A 59 -14.24 -1.01 3.01
CA LEU A 59 -13.13 -1.85 2.52
C LEU A 59 -12.97 -3.11 3.36
N TRP A 60 -12.83 -2.96 4.67
CA TRP A 60 -12.56 -4.12 5.54
C TRP A 60 -13.78 -5.04 5.68
N ASN A 61 -15.00 -4.51 5.51
CA ASN A 61 -16.20 -5.32 5.39
C ASN A 61 -16.22 -6.14 4.08
N ILE A 62 -15.79 -5.57 2.95
CA ILE A 62 -15.61 -6.31 1.69
C ILE A 62 -14.60 -7.45 1.89
N VAL A 63 -13.46 -7.17 2.52
CA VAL A 63 -12.43 -8.18 2.82
C VAL A 63 -13.00 -9.32 3.66
N LYS A 64 -13.71 -9.01 4.75
CA LYS A 64 -14.34 -10.03 5.61
C LYS A 64 -15.41 -10.84 4.87
N SER A 65 -16.19 -10.20 4.01
CA SER A 65 -17.20 -10.87 3.18
C SER A 65 -16.55 -11.88 2.26
N GLU A 66 -15.52 -11.49 1.51
CA GLU A 66 -14.83 -12.41 0.60
C GLU A 66 -14.12 -13.53 1.34
N LEU A 67 -13.42 -13.22 2.43
CA LEU A 67 -12.69 -14.20 3.22
C LEU A 67 -13.62 -15.25 3.85
N SER A 68 -14.86 -14.87 4.16
CA SER A 68 -15.87 -15.79 4.72
C SER A 68 -16.22 -16.95 3.80
N HIS A 69 -15.99 -16.83 2.49
CA HIS A 69 -16.29 -17.87 1.52
C HIS A 69 -15.17 -18.93 1.42
N ILE A 70 -13.99 -18.67 1.99
CA ILE A 70 -12.81 -19.53 1.84
C ILE A 70 -12.14 -19.92 3.16
N VAL A 71 -12.55 -19.35 4.29
CA VAL A 71 -12.01 -19.67 5.62
C VAL A 71 -13.14 -19.80 6.64
N GLU A 72 -13.05 -20.82 7.50
CA GLU A 72 -14.05 -21.14 8.52
C GLU A 72 -13.42 -21.31 9.91
N GLY A 73 -14.27 -21.51 10.92
CA GLY A 73 -13.87 -21.85 12.29
C GLY A 73 -12.92 -20.84 12.94
N GLU A 74 -11.93 -21.34 13.68
CA GLU A 74 -10.98 -20.53 14.42
C GLU A 74 -10.11 -19.64 13.50
N ALA A 75 -9.71 -20.17 12.34
CA ALA A 75 -8.91 -19.43 11.36
C ALA A 75 -9.66 -18.19 10.83
N LYS A 76 -10.98 -18.30 10.62
CA LYS A 76 -11.85 -17.15 10.29
C LYS A 76 -11.85 -16.12 11.42
N MET A 77 -12.06 -16.56 12.66
CA MET A 77 -12.09 -15.67 13.82
C MET A 77 -10.77 -14.92 14.02
N HIS A 78 -9.64 -15.62 13.88
CA HIS A 78 -8.31 -15.00 13.94
C HIS A 78 -8.12 -13.95 12.83
N SER A 79 -8.49 -14.30 11.60
CA SER A 79 -8.37 -13.38 10.46
C SER A 79 -9.26 -12.15 10.62
N PHE A 80 -10.48 -12.33 11.15
CA PHE A 80 -11.41 -11.24 11.38
C PHE A 80 -10.89 -10.25 12.42
N ARG A 81 -10.32 -10.73 13.54
CA ARG A 81 -9.68 -9.87 14.54
C ARG A 81 -8.54 -9.04 13.94
N LYS A 82 -7.75 -9.63 13.05
CA LYS A 82 -6.69 -8.91 12.34
C LYS A 82 -7.25 -7.86 11.38
N ILE A 83 -8.33 -8.17 10.66
CA ILE A 83 -9.01 -7.20 9.80
C ILE A 83 -9.65 -6.07 10.61
N ASP A 84 -10.20 -6.38 11.79
CA ASP A 84 -10.75 -5.37 12.71
C ASP A 84 -9.68 -4.39 13.18
N SER A 85 -8.44 -4.85 13.40
CA SER A 85 -7.34 -3.97 13.77
C SER A 85 -6.94 -3.01 12.63
N PHE A 86 -7.20 -3.38 11.37
CA PHE A 86 -7.04 -2.49 10.22
C PHE A 86 -8.19 -1.50 10.09
N ALA A 87 -9.42 -1.98 10.29
CA ALA A 87 -10.63 -1.15 10.25
C ALA A 87 -10.70 -0.10 11.37
N ALA A 88 -10.03 -0.36 12.50
CA ALA A 88 -9.89 0.59 13.60
C ALA A 88 -9.06 1.84 13.22
N GLY A 89 -8.27 1.78 12.15
CA GLY A 89 -7.51 2.92 11.62
C GLY A 89 -8.40 4.06 11.09
N ALA A 90 -7.76 5.19 10.83
CA ALA A 90 -8.42 6.39 10.30
C ALA A 90 -8.80 6.25 8.82
N GLY A 91 -8.00 5.50 8.06
CA GLY A 91 -8.20 5.34 6.62
C GLY A 91 -7.40 4.18 6.02
N ALA A 92 -7.50 4.02 4.70
CA ALA A 92 -6.68 3.10 3.93
C ALA A 92 -6.32 3.67 2.55
N VAL A 93 -5.14 3.32 2.05
CA VAL A 93 -4.72 3.59 0.67
C VAL A 93 -4.72 2.30 -0.13
N LEU A 94 -5.45 2.27 -1.24
CA LEU A 94 -5.44 1.17 -2.20
C LEU A 94 -4.47 1.52 -3.33
N PHE A 95 -3.46 0.70 -3.55
CA PHE A 95 -2.45 0.90 -4.59
C PHE A 95 -2.75 0.02 -5.80
N PHE A 96 -2.87 0.64 -6.97
CA PHE A 96 -3.07 -0.04 -8.24
C PHE A 96 -1.99 0.33 -9.24
N GLU A 97 -1.83 -0.51 -10.26
CA GLU A 97 -1.08 -0.21 -11.47
C GLU A 97 -2.00 -0.23 -12.68
N ASP A 98 -1.97 0.82 -13.50
CA ASP A 98 -2.78 0.93 -14.70
C ASP A 98 -2.16 0.13 -15.86
N ARG A 99 -2.74 -1.05 -16.12
CA ARG A 99 -2.29 -1.95 -17.19
C ARG A 99 -2.40 -1.32 -18.58
N ASN A 100 -3.23 -0.30 -18.76
CA ASN A 100 -3.32 0.38 -20.06
C ASN A 100 -2.03 1.17 -20.34
N VAL A 101 -1.50 1.87 -19.35
CA VAL A 101 -0.22 2.59 -19.46
C VAL A 101 0.91 1.61 -19.78
N VAL A 102 0.95 0.48 -19.07
CA VAL A 102 1.94 -0.57 -19.30
C VAL A 102 1.87 -1.09 -20.74
N ARG A 103 0.67 -1.45 -21.22
CA ARG A 103 0.47 -1.92 -22.60
C ARG A 103 0.89 -0.88 -23.64
N ILE A 104 0.53 0.39 -23.46
CA ILE A 104 0.95 1.47 -24.35
C ILE A 104 2.48 1.54 -24.46
N LEU A 105 3.19 1.38 -23.36
CA LEU A 105 4.65 1.38 -23.36
C LEU A 105 5.24 0.14 -24.04
N GLN A 106 4.62 -1.03 -23.85
CA GLN A 106 5.00 -2.25 -24.57
C GLN A 106 4.87 -2.07 -26.09
N ASP A 107 3.79 -1.44 -26.55
CA ASP A 107 3.54 -1.16 -27.95
C ASP A 107 4.49 -0.10 -28.52
N GLN A 108 4.78 0.96 -27.75
CA GLN A 108 5.69 2.05 -28.14
C GLN A 108 7.16 1.63 -28.17
N TRP A 109 7.56 0.72 -27.28
CA TRP A 109 8.95 0.29 -27.12
C TRP A 109 9.07 -1.24 -27.12
N PRO A 110 8.84 -1.90 -28.28
CA PRO A 110 8.77 -3.37 -28.36
C PRO A 110 10.02 -4.09 -27.86
N LEU A 111 11.21 -3.49 -28.01
CA LEU A 111 12.47 -4.04 -27.54
C LEU A 111 12.51 -4.21 -26.00
N TYR A 112 11.74 -3.41 -25.27
CA TYR A 112 11.65 -3.45 -23.81
C TYR A 112 10.30 -3.98 -23.32
N ALA A 113 9.45 -4.50 -24.22
CA ALA A 113 8.07 -4.88 -23.91
C ALA A 113 7.96 -5.81 -22.69
N ASP A 114 8.86 -6.79 -22.59
CA ASP A 114 8.84 -7.76 -21.49
C ASP A 114 9.23 -7.16 -20.14
N HIS A 115 9.87 -5.98 -20.12
CA HIS A 115 10.32 -5.33 -18.88
C HIS A 115 9.30 -4.38 -18.27
N PHE A 116 8.38 -3.81 -19.06
CA PHE A 116 7.40 -2.84 -18.52
C PHE A 116 6.49 -3.42 -17.42
N PRO A 117 6.06 -4.69 -17.45
CA PRO A 117 5.36 -5.29 -16.32
C PRO A 117 6.19 -5.28 -15.03
N ASP A 118 7.47 -5.64 -15.08
CA ASP A 118 8.35 -5.66 -13.92
C ASP A 118 8.63 -4.24 -13.39
N TRP A 119 8.85 -3.29 -14.30
CA TRP A 119 9.05 -1.88 -13.95
C TRP A 119 7.80 -1.24 -13.34
N SER A 120 6.60 -1.70 -13.73
CA SER A 120 5.35 -1.29 -13.10
C SER A 120 5.24 -1.81 -11.66
N GLU A 121 5.65 -3.05 -11.39
CA GLU A 121 5.72 -3.56 -10.01
C GLU A 121 6.74 -2.80 -9.15
N GLN A 122 7.90 -2.45 -9.73
CA GLN A 122 8.91 -1.62 -9.06
C GLN A 122 8.36 -0.22 -8.73
N ALA A 123 7.67 0.43 -9.68
CA ALA A 123 7.01 1.71 -9.46
C ALA A 123 5.96 1.62 -8.36
N SER A 124 5.15 0.55 -8.34
CA SER A 124 4.19 0.30 -7.27
C SER A 124 4.86 0.20 -5.90
N GLY A 125 5.97 -0.54 -5.79
CA GLY A 125 6.75 -0.65 -4.56
C GLY A 125 7.34 0.70 -4.09
N MET A 126 7.80 1.53 -5.03
CA MET A 126 8.29 2.87 -4.72
C MET A 126 7.18 3.78 -4.22
N ALA A 127 6.02 3.81 -4.89
CA ALA A 127 4.85 4.60 -4.46
C ALA A 127 4.36 4.17 -3.07
N GLN A 128 4.28 2.86 -2.81
CA GLN A 128 3.92 2.31 -1.51
C GLN A 128 4.91 2.76 -0.42
N LEU A 129 6.22 2.64 -0.66
CA LEU A 129 7.22 3.04 0.33
C LEU A 129 7.20 4.56 0.57
N SER A 130 7.08 5.38 -0.48
CA SER A 130 6.99 6.84 -0.40
C SER A 130 5.82 7.29 0.48
N VAL A 131 4.63 6.73 0.26
CA VAL A 131 3.46 7.02 1.11
C VAL A 131 3.72 6.59 2.55
N TRP A 132 4.30 5.41 2.77
CA TRP A 132 4.54 4.90 4.11
C TRP A 132 5.54 5.76 4.89
N ILE A 133 6.64 6.21 4.26
CA ILE A 133 7.59 7.11 4.93
C ILE A 133 7.01 8.51 5.16
N ALA A 134 6.15 9.00 4.27
CA ALA A 134 5.48 10.29 4.43
C ALA A 134 4.55 10.28 5.64
N LEU A 135 3.69 9.26 5.74
CA LEU A 135 2.81 9.04 6.90
C LEU A 135 3.61 8.88 8.19
N ALA A 136 4.66 8.04 8.19
CA ALA A 136 5.52 7.86 9.36
C ALA A 136 6.26 9.15 9.75
N GLY A 137 6.62 9.99 8.77
CA GLY A 137 7.24 11.29 8.98
C GLY A 137 6.41 12.18 9.90
N VAL A 138 5.10 12.21 9.66
CA VAL A 138 4.13 12.97 10.46
C VAL A 138 3.56 12.19 11.67
N GLY A 139 4.08 10.99 11.94
CA GLY A 139 3.70 10.19 13.12
C GLY A 139 2.48 9.29 12.92
N ILE A 140 1.96 9.17 11.70
CA ILE A 140 0.87 8.26 11.35
C ILE A 140 1.44 6.84 11.15
N GLY A 141 0.85 5.88 11.84
CA GLY A 141 1.14 4.45 11.72
C GLY A 141 0.46 3.85 10.50
N ALA A 142 1.07 2.82 9.92
CA ALA A 142 0.49 2.06 8.82
C ALA A 142 1.05 0.64 8.74
N SER A 143 0.36 -0.22 8.00
CA SER A 143 0.85 -1.53 7.57
C SER A 143 0.48 -1.77 6.11
N LEU A 144 1.08 -2.77 5.46
CA LEU A 144 0.83 -3.07 4.04
C LEU A 144 0.25 -4.49 3.90
N GLN A 145 -0.96 -4.58 3.36
CA GLN A 145 -1.75 -5.80 3.22
C GLN A 145 -1.94 -6.18 1.75
N HIS A 146 -2.22 -7.46 1.51
CA HIS A 146 -2.38 -8.03 0.19
C HIS A 146 -3.56 -9.01 0.19
N TYR A 147 -4.78 -8.49 0.19
CA TYR A 147 -6.00 -9.28 -0.01
C TYR A 147 -6.37 -9.41 -1.49
N ASN A 148 -5.64 -8.75 -2.39
CA ASN A 148 -5.71 -9.00 -3.82
C ASN A 148 -5.18 -10.41 -4.17
N PRO A 149 -5.75 -11.10 -5.18
CA PRO A 149 -6.82 -10.65 -6.06
C PRO A 149 -8.24 -10.92 -5.51
N LEU A 150 -8.36 -11.52 -4.32
CA LEU A 150 -9.64 -11.99 -3.76
C LEU A 150 -10.70 -10.88 -3.72
N VAL A 151 -10.29 -9.66 -3.37
CA VAL A 151 -11.22 -8.52 -3.20
C VAL A 151 -11.38 -7.64 -4.45
N ASP A 152 -10.58 -7.85 -5.49
CA ASP A 152 -10.43 -6.92 -6.62
C ASP A 152 -11.77 -6.58 -7.27
N ALA A 153 -12.58 -7.59 -7.62
CA ALA A 153 -13.84 -7.38 -8.33
C ALA A 153 -14.87 -6.57 -7.50
N LYS A 154 -14.97 -6.84 -6.19
CA LYS A 154 -15.87 -6.09 -5.30
C LYS A 154 -15.38 -4.67 -5.06
N ILE A 155 -14.07 -4.48 -4.86
CA ILE A 155 -13.46 -3.15 -4.70
C ILE A 155 -13.72 -2.32 -5.97
N LYS A 156 -13.40 -2.85 -7.15
CA LYS A 156 -13.59 -2.10 -8.41
C LYS A 156 -15.04 -1.70 -8.62
N ARG A 157 -15.98 -2.63 -8.44
CA ARG A 157 -17.41 -2.34 -8.57
C ARG A 157 -17.90 -1.30 -7.57
N HIS A 158 -17.43 -1.36 -6.33
CA HIS A 158 -17.93 -0.48 -5.27
C HIS A 158 -17.52 0.99 -5.48
N TRP A 159 -16.27 1.24 -5.89
CA TRP A 159 -15.73 2.58 -6.10
C TRP A 159 -15.60 2.99 -7.58
N ASP A 160 -16.27 2.27 -8.48
CA ASP A 160 -16.25 2.52 -9.93
C ASP A 160 -14.82 2.67 -10.50
N ILE A 161 -13.94 1.75 -10.11
CA ILE A 161 -12.52 1.81 -10.49
C ILE A 161 -12.35 1.16 -11.88
N PRO A 162 -11.59 1.78 -12.81
CA PRO A 162 -11.36 1.23 -14.13
C PRO A 162 -10.82 -0.21 -14.11
N GLU A 163 -11.29 -1.05 -15.02
CA GLU A 163 -10.86 -2.45 -15.09
C GLU A 163 -9.36 -2.62 -15.36
N THR A 164 -8.74 -1.63 -16.01
CA THR A 164 -7.31 -1.64 -16.31
C THR A 164 -6.45 -1.45 -15.05
N TRP A 165 -7.01 -0.92 -13.96
CA TRP A 165 -6.30 -0.75 -12.70
C TRP A 165 -6.22 -2.09 -11.97
N ARG A 166 -5.01 -2.61 -11.84
CA ARG A 166 -4.75 -3.87 -11.14
C ARG A 166 -4.36 -3.58 -9.70
N LEU A 167 -5.12 -4.09 -8.72
CA LEU A 167 -4.82 -3.89 -7.31
C LEU A 167 -3.53 -4.61 -6.93
N ARG A 168 -2.63 -3.91 -6.24
CA ARG A 168 -1.33 -4.42 -5.80
C ARG A 168 -1.24 -4.55 -4.30
N ALA A 169 -1.76 -3.58 -3.54
CA ALA A 169 -1.73 -3.60 -2.08
C ALA A 169 -2.80 -2.69 -1.44
N GLN A 170 -3.05 -2.90 -0.15
CA GLN A 170 -3.92 -2.07 0.68
C GLN A 170 -3.17 -1.65 1.94
N MET A 171 -3.06 -0.35 2.21
CA MET A 171 -2.34 0.21 3.35
C MET A 171 -3.31 0.87 4.31
N PRO A 172 -3.83 0.17 5.34
CA PRO A 172 -4.51 0.83 6.44
C PRO A 172 -3.53 1.74 7.18
N PHE A 173 -4.03 2.92 7.58
CA PHE A 173 -3.27 3.91 8.33
C PHE A 173 -4.10 4.52 9.46
N GLY A 174 -3.42 5.07 10.47
CA GLY A 174 -4.05 5.62 11.67
C GLY A 174 -3.03 5.98 12.74
N SER A 175 -3.50 6.30 13.94
CA SER A 175 -2.61 6.53 15.09
C SER A 175 -1.91 5.25 15.53
N ASN A 176 -0.73 5.36 16.14
CA ASN A 176 0.05 4.23 16.64
C ASN A 176 -0.41 3.86 18.06
N GLU A 177 -1.18 2.79 18.21
CA GLU A 177 -1.78 2.39 19.50
C GLU A 177 -0.99 1.27 20.22
N ALA A 178 0.12 0.82 19.65
CA ALA A 178 0.99 -0.19 20.27
C ALA A 178 2.47 0.01 19.92
N PRO A 179 3.40 -0.52 20.73
CA PRO A 179 4.82 -0.56 20.39
C PRO A 179 5.09 -1.32 19.09
N PHE A 180 6.14 -0.92 18.37
CA PHE A 180 6.56 -1.63 17.17
C PHE A 180 7.25 -2.96 17.51
N PRO A 181 6.94 -4.07 16.81
CA PRO A 181 7.63 -5.34 17.01
C PRO A 181 9.15 -5.23 16.81
N ALA A 182 9.92 -6.19 17.34
CA ALA A 182 11.33 -6.32 16.99
C ALA A 182 11.49 -6.60 15.49
N LYS A 183 12.59 -6.16 14.89
CA LYS A 183 12.93 -6.42 13.48
C LYS A 183 14.33 -7.02 13.42
N THR A 184 14.45 -8.23 12.90
CA THR A 184 15.75 -8.84 12.59
C THR A 184 16.30 -8.27 11.29
N ILE A 185 17.63 -8.24 11.18
CA ILE A 185 18.35 -7.79 9.99
C ILE A 185 19.35 -8.91 9.66
N ILE A 186 19.35 -9.38 8.41
CA ILE A 186 20.34 -10.35 7.94
C ILE A 186 21.75 -9.74 7.95
N SER A 187 22.79 -10.56 7.89
CA SER A 187 24.17 -10.06 7.86
C SER A 187 24.40 -9.13 6.66
N ASP A 188 25.11 -8.03 6.88
CA ASP A 188 25.50 -7.11 5.80
C ASP A 188 26.37 -7.81 4.75
N GLY A 189 27.16 -8.82 5.17
CA GLY A 189 27.95 -9.66 4.29
C GLY A 189 27.13 -10.54 3.33
N ASP A 190 25.83 -10.68 3.52
CA ASP A 190 24.95 -11.44 2.62
C ASP A 190 24.29 -10.55 1.56
N ARG A 191 24.29 -9.22 1.75
CA ARG A 191 23.49 -8.28 0.95
C ARG A 191 24.25 -7.08 0.39
N PHE A 192 25.47 -6.83 0.84
CA PHE A 192 26.31 -5.73 0.37
C PHE A 192 27.68 -6.22 -0.09
N ARG A 193 28.17 -5.65 -1.19
CA ARG A 193 29.55 -5.81 -1.68
C ARG A 193 30.06 -4.41 -2.00
N SER A 194 31.27 -4.09 -1.53
CA SER A 194 31.93 -2.81 -1.81
C SER A 194 33.28 -3.08 -2.45
N PHE A 195 33.57 -2.36 -3.53
CA PHE A 195 34.84 -2.44 -4.24
C PHE A 195 35.43 -1.03 -4.29
N PHE A 196 36.42 -0.78 -3.43
CA PHE A 196 37.19 0.46 -3.44
C PHE A 196 38.40 0.26 -4.34
N ARG A 197 38.68 1.23 -5.22
CA ARG A 197 39.95 1.30 -5.94
C ARG A 197 40.97 2.04 -5.11
#